data_AF-A0A7J3XTG8-F1
#
_entry.id   AF-A0A7J3XTG8-F1
#
_cell.length_a   1.000
_cell.length_b   1.000
_cell.length_c   1.000
_cell.angle_alpha   90.00
_cell.angle_beta   90.00
_cell.angle_gamma   90.00
#
_symmetry.space_group_name_H-M   'P 1'
#
loop_
_entity.id
_entity.type
_entity.pdbx_description
1 polymer ?
#
loop_
_entity_poly.entity_id
_entity_poly.type
_entity_poly.pdbx_seq_one_letter_code
_entity_poly.pdbx_strand_id
1 'polypeptide(L)'
;MGLKGKDSVSRMVDMLRGGAVMLAEACPVCRTPLFKLKSGEVYCATCEKRVLIVKEGEEESFKALQFSTVENLDRTVFAKLAELSEVAKHEGDVNRLYDLARCLAAWLEVLEKVRRLKESI
;
A
#
# COMPACT_ATOMS: atom_id res chain seq x y z
N MET A 1 -0.91 31.52 -5.11
CA MET A 1 -1.53 30.45 -4.29
C MET A 1 -2.99 30.32 -4.72
N GLY A 2 -3.44 29.27 -5.41
CA GLY A 2 -4.85 29.23 -5.85
C GLY A 2 -5.37 28.10 -6.74
N LEU A 3 -4.57 27.08 -7.09
CA LEU A 3 -5.01 26.08 -8.09
C LEU A 3 -5.43 24.71 -7.52
N LYS A 4 -5.10 24.35 -6.27
CA LYS A 4 -5.46 23.03 -5.69
C LYS A 4 -6.88 22.90 -5.12
N GLY A 5 -7.62 23.99 -4.96
CA GLY A 5 -8.94 23.99 -4.31
C GLY A 5 -10.13 23.81 -5.24
N LYS A 6 -9.98 24.10 -6.54
CA LYS A 6 -11.10 24.03 -7.50
C LYS A 6 -11.42 22.58 -7.88
N ASP A 7 -10.38 21.76 -8.01
CA ASP A 7 -10.52 20.35 -8.39
C ASP A 7 -11.01 19.48 -7.22
N SER A 8 -10.61 19.79 -5.97
CA SER A 8 -11.04 19.02 -4.80
C SER A 8 -12.54 19.19 -4.54
N VAL A 9 -13.10 20.39 -4.69
CA VAL A 9 -14.53 20.65 -4.52
C VAL A 9 -15.34 19.90 -5.57
N SER A 10 -14.92 19.91 -6.84
CA SER A 10 -15.59 19.13 -7.90
C SER A 10 -15.63 17.65 -7.54
N ARG A 11 -14.50 17.08 -7.09
CA ARG A 11 -14.44 15.67 -6.68
C ARG A 11 -15.33 15.35 -5.49
N MET A 12 -15.42 16.24 -4.51
CA MET A 12 -16.35 16.06 -3.37
C MET A 12 -17.79 15.99 -3.87
N VAL A 13 -18.18 16.87 -4.81
CA VAL A 13 -19.51 16.86 -5.43
C VAL A 13 -19.74 15.56 -6.20
N ASP A 14 -18.77 15.11 -7.00
CA ASP A 14 -18.87 13.86 -7.77
C ASP A 14 -19.00 12.64 -6.87
N MET A 15 -18.27 12.60 -5.75
CA MET A 15 -18.40 11.54 -4.74
C MET A 15 -19.79 11.51 -4.13
N LEU A 16 -20.35 12.66 -3.75
CA LEU A 16 -21.72 12.74 -3.21
C LEU A 16 -22.76 12.31 -4.24
N ARG A 17 -22.62 12.74 -5.51
CA ARG A 17 -23.47 12.28 -6.62
C ARG A 17 -23.35 10.78 -6.87
N GLY A 18 -22.15 10.23 -6.69
CA GLY A 18 -21.87 8.79 -6.70
C GLY A 18 -22.50 8.05 -5.51
N GLY A 19 -23.05 8.76 -4.52
CA GLY A 19 -23.69 8.24 -3.32
C GLY A 19 -22.71 7.91 -2.20
N ALA A 20 -21.55 8.56 -2.17
CA ALA A 20 -20.69 8.59 -0.99
C ALA A 20 -21.35 9.43 0.14
N VAL A 21 -20.96 9.15 1.38
CA VAL A 21 -21.42 9.86 2.58
C VAL A 21 -20.26 10.66 3.16
N MET A 22 -20.45 11.96 3.39
CA MET A 22 -19.48 12.78 4.12
C MET A 22 -19.48 12.37 5.61
N LEU A 23 -18.30 12.14 6.15
CA LEU A 23 -18.09 11.76 7.54
C LEU A 23 -17.82 12.99 8.43
N ALA A 24 -17.97 12.81 9.74
CA ALA A 24 -17.68 13.87 10.72
C ALA A 24 -16.16 14.07 10.92
N GLU A 25 -15.38 13.03 10.68
CA GLU A 25 -13.93 13.03 10.79
C GLU A 25 -13.28 13.80 9.64
N ALA A 26 -12.27 14.60 9.98
CA ALA A 26 -11.44 15.31 9.01
C ALA A 26 -10.12 14.56 8.78
N CYS A 27 -9.58 14.68 7.56
CA CYS A 27 -8.27 14.15 7.23
C CYS A 27 -7.19 14.77 8.14
N PRO A 28 -6.35 13.97 8.82
CA PRO A 28 -5.32 14.50 9.73
C PRO A 28 -4.21 15.27 8.99
N VAL A 29 -4.06 15.04 7.68
CA VAL A 29 -3.02 15.69 6.86
C VAL A 29 -3.47 17.05 6.33
N CYS A 30 -4.70 17.17 5.82
CA CYS A 30 -5.17 18.37 5.12
C CYS A 30 -6.44 18.99 5.70
N ARG A 31 -7.02 18.42 6.76
CA ARG A 31 -8.25 18.86 7.45
C ARG A 31 -9.51 18.92 6.58
N THR A 32 -9.48 18.32 5.39
CA THR A 32 -10.68 18.14 4.55
C THR A 32 -11.58 17.05 5.14
N PRO A 33 -12.91 17.20 5.16
CA PRO A 33 -13.83 16.13 5.55
C PRO A 33 -13.59 14.82 4.79
N LEU A 34 -13.68 13.69 5.50
CA LEU A 34 -13.57 12.38 4.87
C LEU A 34 -14.90 11.95 4.24
N PHE A 35 -14.82 11.05 3.26
CA PHE A 35 -15.99 10.51 2.58
C PHE A 35 -15.96 8.99 2.63
N LYS A 36 -17.08 8.36 3.01
CA LYS A 36 -17.30 6.93 2.89
C LYS A 36 -17.93 6.62 1.53
N LEU A 37 -17.19 5.95 0.66
CA LEU A 37 -17.66 5.53 -0.64
C LEU A 37 -18.68 4.38 -0.51
N LYS A 38 -19.44 4.10 -1.58
CA LYS A 38 -20.36 2.94 -1.62
C LYS A 38 -19.66 1.60 -1.40
N SER A 39 -18.36 1.49 -1.73
CA SER A 39 -17.54 0.31 -1.42
C SER A 39 -17.32 0.08 0.08
N GLY A 40 -17.63 1.08 0.92
CA GLY A 40 -17.34 1.09 2.35
C GLY A 40 -15.98 1.71 2.70
N GLU A 41 -15.15 2.04 1.71
CA GLU A 41 -13.84 2.67 1.92
C GLU A 41 -13.99 4.13 2.33
N VAL A 42 -13.11 4.58 3.23
CA VAL A 42 -13.01 6.00 3.62
C VAL A 42 -11.92 6.67 2.81
N TYR A 43 -12.20 7.86 2.27
CA TYR A 43 -11.34 8.53 1.30
C TYR A 43 -11.27 10.05 1.54
N CYS A 44 -10.11 10.63 1.28
CA CYS A 44 -9.91 12.09 1.30
C CYS A 44 -9.82 12.64 -0.12
N ALA A 45 -10.80 13.45 -0.53
CA ALA A 45 -10.85 14.05 -1.87
C ALA A 45 -9.73 15.06 -2.18
N THR A 46 -9.06 15.60 -1.17
CA THR A 46 -7.96 16.57 -1.35
C THR A 46 -6.60 15.88 -1.41
N CYS A 47 -6.34 14.92 -0.52
CA CYS A 47 -5.08 14.15 -0.52
C CYS A 47 -5.07 13.03 -1.56
N GLU A 48 -6.24 12.66 -2.07
CA GLU A 48 -6.43 11.57 -3.03
C GLU A 48 -5.98 10.22 -2.48
N LYS A 49 -6.21 10.02 -1.19
CA LYS A 49 -5.77 8.84 -0.45
C LYS A 49 -6.93 8.21 0.28
N ARG A 50 -6.93 6.87 0.29
CA ARG A 50 -7.74 6.08 1.22
C ARG A 50 -7.26 6.34 2.65
N VAL A 51 -8.20 6.43 3.58
CA VAL A 51 -7.97 6.66 4.99
C VAL A 51 -8.51 5.46 5.76
N LEU A 52 -7.77 5.01 6.77
CA LEU A 52 -8.20 3.98 7.69
C LEU A 52 -8.51 4.66 9.02
N ILE A 53 -9.74 4.50 9.51
CA ILE A 53 -10.15 4.96 10.83
C ILE A 53 -9.95 3.79 11.78
N VAL A 54 -9.03 3.95 12.73
CA VAL A 54 -8.76 2.98 13.79
C VAL A 54 -9.51 3.42 15.04
N LYS A 55 -10.05 2.48 15.82
CA LYS A 55 -10.71 2.82 17.08
C LYS A 55 -9.68 3.32 18.10
N GLU A 56 -10.10 4.25 18.94
CA GLU A 56 -9.29 4.70 20.07
C GLU A 56 -8.87 3.49 20.93
N GLY A 57 -7.57 3.38 21.24
CA GLY A 57 -6.98 2.25 21.96
C GLY A 57 -6.51 1.08 21.10
N GLU A 58 -6.86 1.02 19.81
CA GLU A 58 -6.41 -0.02 18.87
C GLU A 58 -5.28 0.47 17.92
N GLU A 59 -4.81 1.70 18.07
CA GLU A 59 -3.78 2.27 17.18
C GLU A 59 -2.45 1.52 17.27
N GLU A 60 -1.99 1.21 18.48
CA GLU A 60 -0.71 0.53 18.71
C GLU A 60 -0.76 -0.94 18.29
N SER A 61 -1.90 -1.62 18.48
CA SER A 61 -2.09 -2.98 17.98
C SER A 61 -2.15 -3.02 16.46
N PHE A 62 -2.77 -2.02 15.83
CA PHE A 62 -2.79 -1.90 14.36
C PHE A 62 -1.39 -1.64 13.79
N LYS A 63 -0.61 -0.73 14.37
CA LYS A 63 0.80 -0.49 13.97
C LYS A 63 1.66 -1.74 14.16
N ALA A 64 1.52 -2.43 15.29
CA ALA A 64 2.25 -3.68 15.56
C ALA A 64 1.91 -4.76 14.53
N LEU A 65 0.65 -4.86 14.11
CA LEU A 65 0.23 -5.78 13.05
C LEU A 65 0.84 -5.40 11.70
N GLN A 66 0.85 -4.12 11.33
CA GLN A 66 1.48 -3.64 10.11
C GLN A 66 2.98 -3.95 10.09
N PHE A 67 3.69 -3.61 11.17
CA PHE A 67 5.12 -3.87 11.32
C PHE A 67 5.45 -5.37 11.21
N SER A 68 4.75 -6.22 11.97
CA SER A 68 4.98 -7.67 11.95
C SER A 68 4.66 -8.29 10.58
N THR A 69 3.64 -7.80 9.88
CA THR A 69 3.31 -8.25 8.52
C THR A 69 4.44 -7.93 7.56
N VAL A 70 4.99 -6.71 7.61
CA VAL A 70 6.08 -6.31 6.73
C VAL A 70 7.39 -7.03 7.06
N GLU A 71 7.65 -7.30 8.34
CA GLU A 71 8.79 -8.12 8.76
C GLU A 71 8.68 -9.56 8.24
N ASN A 72 7.48 -10.16 8.30
CA ASN A 72 7.25 -11.49 7.76
C ASN A 72 7.45 -11.54 6.25
N LEU A 73 6.95 -10.54 5.51
CA LEU A 73 7.17 -10.44 4.06
C LEU A 73 8.66 -10.35 3.72
N ASP A 74 9.41 -9.55 4.46
CA ASP A 74 10.86 -9.40 4.27
C ASP A 74 11.57 -10.74 4.45
N ARG A 75 11.26 -11.48 5.53
CA ARG A 75 11.80 -12.83 5.76
C ARG A 75 11.46 -13.79 4.63
N THR A 76 10.21 -13.79 4.15
CA THR A 76 9.77 -14.64 3.03
C THR A 76 10.54 -14.31 1.74
N VAL A 77 10.69 -13.02 1.42
CA VAL A 77 11.42 -12.59 0.21
C VAL A 77 12.87 -13.05 0.25
N PHE A 78 13.57 -12.87 1.38
CA PHE A 78 14.95 -13.33 1.54
C PHE A 78 15.05 -14.86 1.42
N ALA A 79 14.13 -15.61 2.06
CA ALA A 79 14.11 -17.07 1.95
C ALA A 79 13.92 -17.53 0.50
N LYS A 80 12.96 -16.95 -0.23
CA LYS A 80 12.72 -17.30 -1.64
C LYS A 80 13.87 -16.93 -2.56
N LEU A 81 14.54 -15.80 -2.33
CA LEU A 81 15.74 -15.42 -3.07
C LEU A 81 16.89 -16.41 -2.83
N ALA A 82 17.09 -16.84 -1.59
CA ALA A 82 18.11 -17.83 -1.25
C ALA A 82 17.82 -19.19 -1.91
N GLU A 83 16.58 -19.67 -1.84
CA GLU A 83 16.14 -20.91 -2.49
C GLU A 83 16.34 -20.87 -4.01
N LEU A 84 15.87 -19.80 -4.68
CA LEU A 84 16.00 -19.65 -6.13
C LEU A 84 17.46 -19.53 -6.57
N SER A 85 18.28 -18.83 -5.80
CA SER A 85 19.73 -18.73 -6.04
C SER A 85 20.39 -20.10 -5.95
N GLU A 86 20.01 -20.92 -4.97
CA GLU A 86 20.57 -22.26 -4.79
C GLU A 86 20.19 -23.20 -5.93
N VAL A 87 18.94 -23.14 -6.40
CA VAL A 87 18.50 -23.88 -7.58
C VAL A 87 19.26 -23.44 -8.82
N ALA A 88 19.42 -22.13 -9.04
CA ALA A 88 20.12 -21.58 -10.21
C ALA A 88 21.60 -21.99 -10.28
N LYS A 89 22.29 -22.13 -9.15
CA LYS A 89 23.69 -22.60 -9.11
C LYS A 89 23.88 -24.00 -9.69
N HIS A 90 22.86 -24.85 -9.59
CA HIS A 90 22.93 -26.26 -9.96
C HIS A 90 22.17 -26.58 -11.26
N GLU A 91 21.54 -25.58 -11.88
CA GLU A 91 20.79 -25.77 -13.11
C GLU A 91 21.71 -25.72 -14.33
N GLY A 92 21.58 -26.71 -15.21
CA GLY A 92 22.37 -26.85 -16.42
C GLY A 92 21.59 -26.59 -17.70
N ASP A 93 20.24 -26.59 -17.64
CA ASP A 93 19.40 -26.25 -18.78
C ASP A 93 19.30 -24.74 -18.96
N VAL A 94 19.67 -24.26 -20.15
CA VAL A 94 19.73 -22.83 -20.47
C VAL A 94 18.35 -22.16 -20.41
N ASN A 95 17.30 -22.86 -20.82
CA ASN A 95 15.94 -22.29 -20.79
C ASN A 95 15.46 -22.13 -19.34
N ARG A 96 15.70 -23.15 -18.50
CA ARG A 96 15.39 -23.09 -17.07
C ARG A 96 16.22 -22.02 -16.35
N LEU A 97 17.50 -21.87 -16.69
CA LEU A 97 18.32 -20.77 -16.17
C LEU A 97 17.73 -19.40 -16.50
N TYR A 98 17.22 -19.22 -17.72
CA TYR A 98 16.55 -17.97 -18.11
C TYR A 98 15.28 -17.72 -17.28
N ASP A 99 14.45 -18.74 -17.09
CA ASP A 99 13.25 -18.62 -16.25
C ASP A 99 13.59 -18.33 -14.78
N LEU A 100 14.62 -18.97 -14.23
CA LEU A 100 15.10 -18.71 -12.87
C LEU A 100 15.65 -17.30 -12.72
N ALA A 101 16.41 -16.80 -13.70
CA ALA A 101 16.91 -15.43 -13.71
C ALA A 101 15.77 -14.40 -13.72
N ARG A 102 14.72 -14.64 -14.53
CA ARG A 102 13.52 -13.80 -14.56
C ARG A 102 12.77 -13.83 -13.23
N CYS A 103 12.63 -15.01 -12.62
CA CYS A 103 12.03 -15.15 -11.30
C CYS A 103 12.83 -14.40 -10.23
N LEU A 104 14.16 -14.55 -10.21
CA LEU A 104 15.04 -13.83 -9.29
C LEU A 104 14.91 -12.31 -9.44
N ALA A 105 14.90 -11.79 -10.68
CA ALA A 105 14.67 -10.38 -10.94
C ALA A 105 13.32 -9.89 -10.39
N ALA A 106 12.24 -10.65 -10.62
CA ALA A 106 10.92 -10.31 -10.08
C ALA A 106 10.93 -10.29 -8.53
N TRP A 107 11.60 -11.23 -7.87
CA TRP A 107 11.72 -11.23 -6.41
C TRP A 107 12.58 -10.08 -5.87
N LEU A 108 13.60 -9.63 -6.61
CA LEU A 108 14.37 -8.44 -6.26
C LEU A 108 13.51 -7.17 -6.36
N GLU A 109 12.65 -7.05 -7.37
CA GLU A 109 11.67 -5.95 -7.43
C GLU A 109 10.68 -5.98 -6.26
N VAL A 110 10.25 -7.17 -5.84
CA VAL A 110 9.42 -7.35 -4.64
C VAL A 110 10.19 -6.90 -3.40
N LEU A 111 11.47 -7.23 -3.26
CA LEU A 111 12.32 -6.78 -2.14
C LEU A 111 12.38 -5.25 -2.05
N GLU A 112 12.55 -4.56 -3.17
CA GLU A 112 12.52 -3.09 -3.19
C GLU A 112 11.18 -2.52 -2.72
N LYS A 113 10.06 -3.14 -3.13
CA LYS A 113 8.72 -2.74 -2.68
C LYS A 113 8.55 -2.96 -1.17
N VAL A 114 9.03 -4.08 -0.63
CA VAL A 114 8.98 -4.37 0.81
C VAL A 114 9.84 -3.37 1.61
N ARG A 115 11.03 -3.00 1.11
CA ARG A 115 11.87 -1.96 1.74
C ARG A 115 11.19 -0.59 1.78
N ARG A 116 10.57 -0.16 0.67
CA ARG A 116 9.78 1.08 0.64
C ARG A 116 8.59 1.06 1.60
N LEU A 117 7.95 -0.10 1.77
CA LEU A 117 6.88 -0.26 2.76
C LEU A 117 7.40 -0.09 4.20
N LYS A 118 8.58 -0.63 4.53
CA LYS A 118 9.22 -0.44 5.84
C LYS A 118 9.53 1.04 6.15
N GLU A 119 9.88 1.84 5.14
CA GLU A 119 10.13 3.28 5.32
C GLU A 119 8.84 4.10 5.49
N SER A 120 7.69 3.52 5.12
CA SER A 120 6.39 4.20 5.10
C SER A 120 5.50 3.91 6.31
N ILE A 121 5.93 3.00 7.20
CA ILE A 121 5.22 2.56 8.42
C ILE A 121 6.04 3.01 9.62
#